data_AF-B7QG46-F1
#
_entry.id   AF-B7QG46-F1
#
_cell.length_a   1.000
_cell.length_b   1.000
_cell.length_c   1.000
_cell.angle_alpha   90.00
_cell.angle_beta   90.00
_cell.angle_gamma   90.00
#
_symmetry.space_group_name_H-M   'P 1'
#
loop_
_entity.id
_entity.type
_entity.pdbx_description
1 polymer ?
#
loop_
_entity_poly.entity_id
_entity_poly.type
_entity_poly.pdbx_seq_one_letter_code
_entity_poly.pdbx_strand_id
1 'polypeptide(L)'
;MDPPSEADEQQQAYQDPALAKMEALVRNMQLPDTGVPVRSQKLFLTSIPSAFLGYDVVEWLTDNLDIEDQMAAEALHLANLLCAHGYFFPVSDNAKTFAIKDDSTLYRFQTPYYWPSRYQPNNTDYAIYLVRRSLKNKPKYALEEYEQEALQRLKKLLYHKWEYVLMQANEQATLAKDLKKTDKLIQQSQERAYWRIHRPPPGCTSCLEKSPVPNKRGPPRKKTKDDLKREIEILKRNLGRSRTKVSQILPRCEDYREFDSFLSNLPPGNPWITDDPTLWTVESTMVDTPSEKRLKRWALSLEELLSDPTGVHEFEIYLRKEYSHENMLFWKAVQDLRHGSHQDIARKVTAIYDEFLCRGAPCEVNLDSETMEQTQGALEKPSRFTLDSAQQHVFTLMKKDTYPRFVRSDHYRQLLVKASL
;
A
#
# COMPACT_ATOMS: atom_id res chain seq x y z
N MET A 1 1.48 -31.25 32.69
CA MET A 1 1.09 -30.14 31.82
C MET A 1 1.12 -28.92 32.69
N ASP A 2 2.22 -28.18 32.65
CA ASP A 2 2.26 -26.88 33.30
C ASP A 2 1.54 -25.86 32.41
N PRO A 3 0.80 -24.91 32.99
CA PRO A 3 0.21 -23.82 32.24
C PRO A 3 1.33 -22.97 31.60
N PRO A 4 1.06 -22.30 30.47
CA PRO A 4 2.04 -21.41 29.86
C PRO A 4 2.47 -20.32 30.86
N SER A 5 3.75 -19.97 30.83
CA SER A 5 4.34 -19.03 31.79
C SER A 5 3.82 -17.60 31.55
N GLU A 6 3.84 -16.72 32.56
CA GLU A 6 3.47 -15.30 32.40
C GLU A 6 4.27 -14.57 31.28
N ALA A 7 5.42 -15.12 30.85
CA ALA A 7 6.17 -14.61 29.70
C ALA A 7 5.48 -14.91 28.35
N ASP A 8 4.69 -15.99 28.26
CA ASP A 8 3.90 -16.36 27.07
C ASP A 8 2.64 -15.48 26.95
N GLU A 9 2.12 -14.95 28.05
CA GLU A 9 0.99 -14.01 28.06
C GLU A 9 1.41 -12.57 27.69
N GLN A 10 2.65 -12.17 28.02
CA GLN A 10 3.17 -10.83 27.73
C GLN A 10 3.54 -10.62 26.26
N GLN A 11 3.59 -11.68 25.46
CA GLN A 11 3.75 -11.64 24.02
C GLN A 11 2.39 -11.69 23.32
N GLN A 12 1.43 -10.87 23.75
CA GLN A 12 0.30 -10.47 22.91
C GLN A 12 0.83 -9.54 21.80
N ALA A 13 1.74 -10.09 21.00
CA ALA A 13 2.35 -9.49 19.86
C ALA A 13 1.23 -9.08 18.90
N TYR A 14 1.37 -7.89 18.32
CA TYR A 14 0.55 -7.44 17.21
C TYR A 14 0.29 -8.62 16.25
N GLN A 15 -0.92 -9.18 16.31
CA GLN A 15 -1.33 -10.23 15.38
C GLN A 15 -1.59 -9.51 14.06
N ASP A 16 -0.85 -9.89 13.03
CA ASP A 16 -1.05 -9.35 11.70
C ASP A 16 -2.54 -9.54 11.31
N PRO A 17 -3.30 -8.45 11.06
CA PRO A 17 -4.71 -8.55 10.70
C PRO A 17 -4.96 -9.45 9.48
N ALA A 18 -3.98 -9.56 8.55
CA ALA A 18 -4.08 -10.44 7.41
C ALA A 18 -4.08 -11.93 7.83
N LEU A 19 -3.19 -12.32 8.76
CA LEU A 19 -3.16 -13.68 9.29
C LEU A 19 -4.48 -14.05 9.98
N ALA A 20 -5.05 -13.13 10.77
CA ALA A 20 -6.34 -13.37 11.43
C ALA A 20 -7.48 -13.60 10.41
N LYS A 21 -7.51 -12.85 9.30
CA LYS A 21 -8.49 -13.03 8.22
C LYS A 21 -8.30 -14.36 7.48
N MET A 22 -7.06 -14.70 7.13
CA MET A 22 -6.75 -15.98 6.48
C MET A 22 -7.14 -17.17 7.36
N GLU A 23 -6.88 -17.10 8.66
CA GLU A 23 -7.28 -18.13 9.61
C GLU A 23 -8.79 -18.28 9.75
N ALA A 24 -9.53 -17.16 9.77
CA ALA A 24 -10.99 -17.20 9.78
C ALA A 24 -11.53 -17.91 8.54
N LEU A 25 -10.97 -17.59 7.37
CA LEU A 25 -11.34 -18.23 6.10
C LEU A 25 -11.04 -19.73 6.11
N VAL A 26 -9.85 -20.13 6.59
CA VAL A 26 -9.45 -21.54 6.69
C VAL A 26 -10.32 -22.31 7.69
N ARG A 27 -10.77 -21.69 8.78
CA ARG A 27 -11.75 -22.31 9.69
C ARG A 27 -13.09 -22.56 9.00
N ASN A 28 -13.56 -21.62 8.19
CA ASN A 28 -14.79 -21.79 7.42
C ASN A 28 -14.66 -22.92 6.39
N MET A 29 -13.50 -23.03 5.73
CA MET A 29 -13.20 -24.15 4.82
C MET A 29 -13.19 -25.52 5.51
N GLN A 30 -13.03 -25.57 6.83
CA GLN A 30 -12.98 -26.81 7.61
C GLN A 30 -14.34 -27.20 8.21
N LEU A 31 -15.39 -26.43 7.97
CA LEU A 31 -16.72 -26.74 8.48
C LEU A 31 -17.26 -28.05 7.86
N PRO A 32 -17.89 -28.96 8.63
CA PRO A 32 -18.32 -30.26 8.11
C PRO A 32 -19.34 -30.19 6.98
N ASP A 33 -20.27 -29.23 7.04
CA ASP A 33 -21.43 -29.17 6.14
C ASP A 33 -21.25 -28.17 4.99
N THR A 34 -20.55 -27.07 5.26
CA THR A 34 -20.38 -25.96 4.32
C THR A 34 -18.94 -25.76 3.86
N GLY A 35 -18.00 -26.56 4.37
CA GLY A 35 -16.57 -26.45 4.06
C GLY A 35 -16.14 -27.28 2.84
N VAL A 36 -14.83 -27.30 2.61
CA VAL A 36 -14.20 -28.08 1.55
C VAL A 36 -14.32 -29.58 1.88
N PRO A 37 -14.75 -30.44 0.93
CA PRO A 37 -14.99 -31.86 1.18
C PRO A 37 -13.70 -32.63 1.48
N VAL A 38 -13.40 -32.85 2.77
CA VAL A 38 -12.25 -33.66 3.21
C VAL A 38 -12.61 -35.14 3.27
N ARG A 39 -11.88 -35.99 2.52
CA ARG A 39 -12.16 -37.43 2.42
C ARG A 39 -10.88 -38.28 2.53
N SER A 40 -11.07 -39.58 2.78
CA SER A 40 -9.98 -40.56 2.61
C SER A 40 -9.92 -41.01 1.15
N GLN A 41 -8.79 -40.77 0.49
CA GLN A 41 -8.60 -41.03 -0.93
C GLN A 41 -7.88 -42.37 -1.13
N LYS A 42 -8.52 -43.31 -1.82
CA LYS A 42 -7.95 -44.63 -2.13
C LYS A 42 -7.18 -44.55 -3.44
N LEU A 43 -5.87 -44.81 -3.39
CA LEU A 43 -4.99 -44.96 -4.54
C LEU A 43 -4.57 -46.43 -4.68
N PHE A 44 -3.99 -46.80 -5.83
CA PHE A 44 -3.44 -48.14 -6.02
C PHE A 44 -2.41 -48.45 -4.92
N LEU A 45 -2.68 -49.47 -4.10
CA LEU A 45 -1.87 -49.94 -2.96
C LEU A 45 -1.73 -48.99 -1.75
N THR A 46 -2.32 -47.80 -1.76
CA THR A 46 -2.19 -46.83 -0.65
C THR A 46 -3.50 -46.07 -0.40
N SER A 47 -3.77 -45.72 0.87
CA SER A 47 -4.91 -44.86 1.24
C SER A 47 -4.36 -43.59 1.88
N ILE A 48 -4.79 -42.44 1.39
CA ILE A 48 -4.43 -41.12 1.92
C ILE A 48 -5.57 -40.62 2.80
N PRO A 49 -5.42 -40.60 4.14
CA PRO A 49 -6.46 -40.08 5.01
C PRO A 49 -6.48 -38.54 4.99
N SER A 50 -7.67 -37.98 5.27
CA SER A 50 -7.90 -36.54 5.52
C SER A 50 -7.23 -35.64 4.48
N ALA A 51 -7.67 -35.76 3.23
CA ALA A 51 -7.20 -34.94 2.11
C ALA A 51 -8.38 -34.42 1.27
N PHE A 52 -8.15 -33.34 0.53
CA PHE A 52 -9.10 -32.71 -0.39
C PHE A 52 -8.40 -32.42 -1.73
N LEU A 53 -9.18 -32.14 -2.78
CA LEU A 53 -8.65 -31.87 -4.11
C LEU A 53 -8.39 -30.36 -4.28
N GLY A 54 -7.44 -30.02 -5.15
CA GLY A 54 -7.06 -28.63 -5.37
C GLY A 54 -8.22 -27.79 -5.90
N TYR A 55 -8.96 -28.32 -6.89
CA TYR A 55 -10.13 -27.64 -7.45
C TYR A 55 -11.25 -27.42 -6.41
N ASP A 56 -11.44 -28.33 -5.44
CA ASP A 56 -12.47 -28.18 -4.40
C ASP A 56 -12.26 -26.89 -3.57
N VAL A 57 -11.00 -26.46 -3.36
CA VAL A 57 -10.69 -25.22 -2.64
C VAL A 57 -10.97 -23.99 -3.50
N VAL A 58 -10.63 -24.06 -4.79
CA VAL A 58 -10.82 -22.95 -5.73
C VAL A 58 -12.31 -22.72 -5.96
N GLU A 59 -13.08 -23.78 -6.16
CA GLU A 59 -14.55 -23.75 -6.26
C GLU A 59 -15.17 -23.18 -4.97
N TRP A 60 -14.78 -23.71 -3.81
CA TRP A 60 -15.28 -23.21 -2.52
C TRP A 60 -15.00 -21.71 -2.31
N LEU A 61 -13.80 -21.23 -2.67
CA LEU A 61 -13.44 -19.82 -2.57
C LEU A 61 -14.26 -18.96 -3.52
N THR A 62 -14.50 -19.43 -4.75
CA THR A 62 -15.28 -18.72 -5.75
C THR A 62 -16.71 -18.50 -5.24
N ASP A 63 -17.34 -19.56 -4.75
CA ASP A 63 -18.72 -19.54 -4.25
C ASP A 63 -18.87 -18.73 -2.95
N ASN A 64 -17.98 -18.94 -1.97
CA ASN A 64 -18.14 -18.35 -0.63
C ASN A 64 -17.70 -16.89 -0.55
N LEU A 65 -16.92 -16.42 -1.53
CA LEU A 65 -16.46 -15.03 -1.59
C LEU A 65 -17.15 -14.22 -2.70
N ASP A 66 -18.11 -14.81 -3.41
CA ASP A 66 -18.85 -14.17 -4.52
C ASP A 66 -17.89 -13.61 -5.58
N ILE A 67 -16.87 -14.40 -5.94
CA ILE A 67 -15.90 -14.03 -6.97
C ILE A 67 -16.52 -14.32 -8.34
N GLU A 68 -16.57 -13.32 -9.21
CA GLU A 68 -17.11 -13.48 -10.56
C GLU A 68 -16.34 -14.55 -11.35
N ASP A 69 -17.03 -15.41 -12.10
CA ASP A 69 -16.41 -16.51 -12.86
C ASP A 69 -15.32 -16.06 -13.83
N GLN A 70 -15.44 -14.85 -14.39
CA GLN A 70 -14.43 -14.25 -15.28
C GLN A 70 -13.12 -13.93 -14.55
N MET A 71 -13.14 -13.92 -13.22
CA MET A 71 -12.03 -13.69 -12.32
C MET A 71 -11.64 -14.95 -11.53
N ALA A 72 -11.90 -16.16 -12.04
CA ALA A 72 -11.47 -17.42 -11.40
C ALA A 72 -9.96 -17.47 -11.04
N ALA A 73 -9.13 -16.71 -11.76
CA ALA A 73 -7.71 -16.53 -11.43
C ALA A 73 -7.48 -15.89 -10.04
N GLU A 74 -8.41 -15.07 -9.54
CA GLU A 74 -8.35 -14.45 -8.21
C GLU A 74 -8.54 -15.48 -7.11
N ALA A 75 -9.53 -16.38 -7.23
CA ALA A 75 -9.75 -17.47 -6.28
C ALA A 75 -8.52 -18.39 -6.20
N LEU A 76 -7.95 -18.76 -7.35
CA LEU A 76 -6.72 -19.53 -7.43
C LEU A 76 -5.51 -18.78 -6.82
N HIS A 77 -5.42 -17.47 -7.03
CA HIS A 77 -4.37 -16.65 -6.43
C HIS A 77 -4.49 -16.61 -4.90
N LEU A 78 -5.69 -16.39 -4.36
CA LEU A 78 -5.94 -16.41 -2.93
C LEU A 78 -5.64 -17.78 -2.31
N ALA A 79 -6.04 -18.87 -2.99
CA ALA A 79 -5.72 -20.23 -2.58
C ALA A 79 -4.20 -20.46 -2.55
N ASN A 80 -3.47 -19.95 -3.54
CA ASN A 80 -2.01 -19.99 -3.55
C ASN A 80 -1.39 -19.24 -2.37
N LEU A 81 -1.93 -18.07 -2.00
CA LEU A 81 -1.48 -17.34 -0.82
C LEU A 81 -1.71 -18.14 0.46
N LEU A 82 -2.87 -18.77 0.62
CA LEU A 82 -3.16 -19.62 1.79
C LEU A 82 -2.21 -20.84 1.86
N CYS A 83 -1.91 -21.45 0.71
CA CYS A 83 -0.96 -22.55 0.60
C CYS A 83 0.47 -22.11 0.96
N ALA A 84 0.90 -20.95 0.45
CA ALA A 84 2.23 -20.39 0.71
C ALA A 84 2.43 -20.05 2.19
N HIS A 85 1.40 -19.52 2.86
CA HIS A 85 1.40 -19.27 4.31
C HIS A 85 1.25 -20.55 5.15
N GLY A 86 1.00 -21.70 4.53
CA GLY A 86 1.02 -22.99 5.21
C GLY A 86 -0.25 -23.39 5.90
N TYR A 87 -1.38 -22.79 5.55
CA TYR A 87 -2.67 -23.22 6.08
C TYR A 87 -3.12 -24.57 5.53
N PHE A 88 -2.62 -24.94 4.36
CA PHE A 88 -2.67 -26.27 3.80
C PHE A 88 -1.46 -26.52 2.90
N PHE A 89 -1.18 -27.78 2.59
CA PHE A 89 0.01 -28.17 1.84
C PHE A 89 -0.26 -29.41 0.98
N PRO A 90 0.46 -29.59 -0.14
CA PRO A 90 0.32 -30.76 -0.99
C PRO A 90 0.76 -32.03 -0.25
N VAL A 91 -0.01 -33.11 -0.42
CA VAL A 91 0.28 -34.40 0.23
C VAL A 91 1.47 -35.13 -0.43
N SER A 92 1.79 -34.80 -1.68
CA SER A 92 2.91 -35.38 -2.41
C SER A 92 4.25 -35.02 -1.78
N ASP A 93 5.04 -36.04 -1.39
CA ASP A 93 6.35 -35.87 -0.75
C ASP A 93 7.41 -35.19 -1.64
N ASN A 94 7.16 -35.14 -2.95
CA ASN A 94 8.04 -34.54 -3.97
C ASN A 94 7.62 -33.12 -4.36
N ALA A 95 6.58 -32.56 -3.75
CA ALA A 95 6.17 -31.19 -4.06
C ALA A 95 7.31 -30.23 -3.70
N LYS A 96 7.94 -29.64 -4.73
CA LYS A 96 9.01 -28.65 -4.56
C LYS A 96 8.47 -27.25 -4.23
N THR A 97 7.18 -27.02 -4.46
CA THR A 97 6.51 -25.72 -4.37
C THR A 97 5.28 -25.80 -3.47
N PHE A 98 5.08 -24.78 -2.62
CA PHE A 98 3.84 -24.56 -1.85
C PHE A 98 2.85 -23.76 -2.69
N ALA A 99 2.42 -24.37 -3.79
CA ALA A 99 1.43 -23.81 -4.70
C ALA A 99 0.27 -24.80 -4.84
N ILE A 100 -0.94 -24.26 -4.86
CA ILE A 100 -2.14 -25.02 -5.17
C ILE A 100 -2.35 -25.04 -6.68
N LYS A 101 -2.80 -26.19 -7.18
CA LYS A 101 -3.22 -26.36 -8.57
C LYS A 101 -4.73 -26.55 -8.60
N ASP A 102 -5.37 -25.96 -9.59
CA ASP A 102 -6.78 -26.19 -9.90
C ASP A 102 -6.94 -27.52 -10.66
N ASP A 103 -6.61 -28.62 -9.98
CA ASP A 103 -6.67 -29.98 -10.52
C ASP A 103 -6.95 -31.00 -9.39
N SER A 104 -6.85 -32.28 -9.72
CA SER A 104 -7.07 -33.39 -8.77
C SER A 104 -5.87 -33.64 -7.84
N THR A 105 -4.91 -32.71 -7.72
CA THR A 105 -3.80 -32.83 -6.76
C THR A 105 -4.34 -32.79 -5.34
N LEU A 106 -3.79 -33.65 -4.48
CA LEU A 106 -4.25 -33.79 -3.09
C LEU A 106 -3.52 -32.84 -2.15
N TYR A 107 -4.30 -32.17 -1.33
CA TYR A 107 -3.85 -31.24 -0.29
C TYR A 107 -4.40 -31.64 1.08
N ARG A 108 -3.77 -31.11 2.13
CA ARG A 108 -4.17 -31.35 3.52
C ARG A 108 -4.08 -30.07 4.32
N PHE A 109 -5.07 -29.83 5.17
CA PHE A 109 -5.06 -28.72 6.11
C PHE A 109 -3.96 -28.88 7.17
N GLN A 110 -3.32 -27.76 7.47
CA GLN A 110 -2.36 -27.64 8.55
C GLN A 110 -3.08 -27.51 9.88
N THR A 111 -2.54 -28.16 10.91
CA THR A 111 -3.07 -28.02 12.28
C THR A 111 -2.85 -26.61 12.82
N PRO A 112 -3.79 -26.03 13.59
CA PRO A 112 -3.66 -24.71 14.18
C PRO A 112 -2.39 -24.47 15.01
N TYR A 113 -1.78 -25.54 15.53
CA TYR A 113 -0.50 -25.48 16.23
C TYR A 113 0.64 -24.93 15.35
N TYR A 114 0.62 -25.25 14.05
CA TYR A 114 1.63 -24.84 13.08
C TYR A 114 1.23 -23.60 12.27
N TRP A 115 0.19 -22.86 12.70
CA TRP A 115 -0.22 -21.65 11.99
C TRP A 115 0.76 -20.49 12.23
N PRO A 116 0.99 -19.62 11.22
CA PRO A 116 1.99 -18.54 11.32
C PRO A 116 1.77 -17.53 12.45
N SER A 117 0.53 -17.37 12.94
CA SER A 117 0.19 -16.44 14.02
C SER A 117 0.61 -16.91 15.41
N ARG A 118 0.96 -18.19 15.57
CA ARG A 118 1.23 -18.80 16.88
C ARG A 118 2.66 -18.60 17.32
N TYR A 119 3.52 -19.57 17.02
CA TYR A 119 4.88 -19.66 17.51
C TYR A 119 5.87 -19.49 16.36
N GLN A 120 6.83 -18.59 16.52
CA GLN A 120 7.91 -18.46 15.55
C GLN A 120 9.05 -19.42 15.92
N PRO A 121 9.41 -20.38 15.04
CA PRO A 121 10.38 -21.39 15.40
C PRO A 121 11.78 -20.82 15.52
N ASN A 122 12.45 -21.19 16.61
CA ASN A 122 13.85 -20.83 16.83
C ASN A 122 14.80 -21.88 16.21
N ASN A 123 16.10 -21.63 16.31
CA ASN A 123 17.12 -22.51 15.74
C ASN A 123 17.25 -23.85 16.48
N THR A 124 16.93 -23.90 17.77
CA THR A 124 16.93 -25.12 18.58
C THR A 124 15.83 -26.07 18.12
N ASP A 125 14.62 -25.55 17.90
CA ASP A 125 13.47 -26.33 17.42
C ASP A 125 13.79 -27.00 16.07
N TYR A 126 14.44 -26.25 15.18
CA TYR A 126 14.81 -26.76 13.86
C TYR A 126 15.89 -27.84 13.96
N ALA A 127 16.88 -27.66 14.85
CA ALA A 127 17.90 -28.66 15.09
C ALA A 127 17.30 -29.97 15.63
N ILE A 128 16.36 -29.89 16.59
CA ILE A 128 15.65 -31.07 17.12
C ILE A 128 14.92 -31.82 15.99
N TYR A 129 14.20 -31.09 15.13
CA TYR A 129 13.51 -31.68 13.98
C TYR A 129 14.47 -32.41 13.03
N LEU A 130 15.57 -31.78 12.64
CA LEU A 130 16.54 -32.36 11.70
C LEU A 130 17.25 -33.58 12.28
N VAL A 131 17.65 -33.54 13.57
CA VAL A 131 18.23 -34.70 14.26
C VAL A 131 17.22 -35.85 14.33
N ARG A 132 15.98 -35.57 14.73
CA ARG A 132 14.94 -36.61 14.83
C ARG A 132 14.64 -37.25 13.47
N ARG A 133 14.77 -36.50 12.37
CA ARG A 133 14.67 -37.05 11.01
C ARG A 133 15.88 -37.90 10.63
N SER A 134 17.10 -37.49 10.99
CA SER A 134 18.31 -38.26 10.67
C SER A 134 18.41 -39.60 11.41
N LEU A 135 17.75 -39.74 12.57
CA LEU A 135 17.63 -41.03 13.29
C LEU A 135 16.84 -42.11 12.52
N LYS A 136 16.13 -41.76 11.44
CA LYS A 136 15.32 -42.70 10.67
C LYS A 136 16.13 -43.28 9.50
N ASN A 137 16.53 -44.54 9.60
CA ASN A 137 17.23 -45.30 8.55
C ASN A 137 16.31 -45.71 7.37
N LYS A 138 15.55 -44.79 6.78
CA LYS A 138 14.83 -45.03 5.52
C LYS A 138 15.11 -43.91 4.51
N PRO A 139 15.34 -44.22 3.23
CA PRO A 139 15.71 -43.23 2.21
C PRO A 139 14.65 -42.14 2.04
N LYS A 140 13.36 -42.48 2.20
CA LYS A 140 12.24 -41.52 2.16
C LYS A 140 12.33 -40.40 3.22
N TYR A 141 13.06 -40.61 4.32
CA TYR A 141 13.20 -39.63 5.40
C TYR A 141 14.57 -38.94 5.42
N ALA A 142 15.44 -39.27 4.47
CA ALA A 142 16.77 -38.66 4.36
C ALA A 142 16.65 -37.13 4.29
N LEU A 143 17.64 -36.46 4.89
CA LEU A 143 17.74 -35.00 4.83
C LEU A 143 18.16 -34.58 3.43
N GLU A 144 17.50 -33.56 2.90
CA GLU A 144 17.90 -32.91 1.64
C GLU A 144 19.24 -32.19 1.83
N GLU A 145 20.00 -31.90 0.75
CA GLU A 145 21.35 -31.30 0.86
C GLU A 145 21.36 -30.01 1.69
N TYR A 146 20.40 -29.10 1.44
CA TYR A 146 20.29 -27.86 2.21
C TYR A 146 19.95 -28.10 3.69
N GLU A 147 19.20 -29.17 4.00
CA GLU A 147 18.88 -29.58 5.38
C GLU A 147 20.12 -30.14 6.09
N GLN A 148 20.96 -30.88 5.37
CA GLN A 148 22.25 -31.39 5.88
C GLN A 148 23.21 -30.24 6.19
N GLU A 149 23.35 -29.28 5.28
CA GLU A 149 24.14 -28.08 5.51
C GLU A 149 23.61 -27.28 6.70
N ALA A 150 22.28 -27.10 6.80
CA ALA A 150 21.66 -26.42 7.91
C ALA A 150 21.96 -27.13 9.24
N LEU A 151 21.86 -28.46 9.29
CA LEU A 151 22.17 -29.26 10.47
C LEU A 151 23.63 -29.08 10.91
N GLN A 152 24.58 -29.09 9.95
CA GLN A 152 25.99 -28.86 10.25
C GLN A 152 26.25 -27.46 10.82
N ARG A 153 25.59 -26.42 10.26
CA ARG A 153 25.67 -25.05 10.78
C ARG A 153 25.07 -24.95 12.19
N LEU A 154 23.91 -25.55 12.41
CA LEU A 154 23.22 -25.57 13.71
C LEU A 154 24.04 -26.30 14.79
N LYS A 155 24.70 -27.40 14.44
CA LYS A 155 25.60 -28.13 15.37
C LYS A 155 26.74 -27.25 15.87
N LYS A 156 27.31 -26.40 15.01
CA LYS A 156 28.33 -25.41 15.39
C LYS A 156 27.73 -24.29 16.26
N LEU A 157 26.58 -23.75 15.85
CA LEU A 157 25.91 -22.63 16.53
C LEU A 157 25.41 -23.01 17.93
N LEU A 158 24.87 -24.22 18.08
CA LEU A 158 24.22 -24.72 19.30
C LEU A 158 25.11 -25.71 20.08
N TYR A 159 26.43 -25.68 19.89
CA TYR A 159 27.37 -26.63 20.51
C TYR A 159 27.15 -26.79 22.03
N HIS A 160 26.99 -25.66 22.74
CA HIS A 160 26.77 -25.62 24.19
C HIS A 160 25.45 -26.26 24.67
N LYS A 161 24.48 -26.48 23.77
CA LYS A 161 23.17 -27.10 24.04
C LYS A 161 22.94 -28.37 23.21
N TRP A 162 23.98 -28.90 22.56
CA TRP A 162 23.80 -30.00 21.60
C TRP A 162 23.30 -31.29 22.26
N GLU A 163 23.80 -31.61 23.46
CA GLU A 163 23.31 -32.75 24.25
C GLU A 163 21.81 -32.64 24.55
N TYR A 164 21.31 -31.45 24.87
CA TYR A 164 19.88 -31.21 25.06
C TYR A 164 19.08 -31.45 23.77
N VAL A 165 19.59 -30.98 22.62
CA VAL A 165 18.95 -31.22 21.31
C VAL A 165 18.87 -32.72 21.01
N LEU A 166 19.95 -33.48 21.25
CA LEU A 166 19.98 -34.93 21.06
C LEU A 166 19.00 -35.64 21.99
N MET A 167 18.96 -35.26 23.27
CA MET A 167 18.04 -35.82 24.26
C MET A 167 16.58 -35.63 23.84
N GLN A 168 16.20 -34.39 23.50
CA GLN A 168 14.84 -34.05 23.06
C GLN A 168 14.45 -34.76 21.76
N ALA A 169 15.36 -34.85 20.80
CA ALA A 169 15.10 -35.55 19.55
C ALA A 169 14.84 -37.06 19.77
N ASN A 170 15.62 -37.70 20.64
CA ASN A 170 15.46 -39.12 20.97
C ASN A 170 14.17 -39.40 21.77
N GLU A 171 13.82 -38.53 22.70
CA GLU A 171 12.58 -38.60 23.47
C GLU A 171 11.36 -38.54 22.53
N GLN A 172 11.30 -37.53 21.67
CA GLN A 172 10.23 -37.40 20.68
C GLN A 172 10.19 -38.57 19.68
N ALA A 173 11.35 -39.10 19.27
CA ALA A 173 11.42 -40.28 18.41
C ALA A 173 10.85 -41.54 19.09
N THR A 174 11.02 -41.64 20.42
CA THR A 174 10.51 -42.74 21.23
C THR A 174 9.00 -42.63 21.39
N LEU A 175 8.47 -41.47 21.78
CA LEU A 175 7.03 -41.21 21.88
C LEU A 175 6.31 -41.47 20.54
N ALA A 176 6.96 -41.16 19.41
CA ALA A 176 6.40 -41.42 18.09
C ALA A 176 6.33 -42.92 17.70
N LYS A 177 6.84 -43.85 18.52
CA LYS A 177 6.69 -45.30 18.29
C LYS A 177 5.31 -45.81 18.73
N ASP A 178 4.69 -45.15 19.70
CA ASP A 178 3.41 -45.57 20.28
C ASP A 178 2.21 -45.09 19.44
N LEU A 179 2.44 -44.19 18.48
CA LEU A 179 1.42 -43.67 17.57
C LEU A 179 1.05 -44.69 16.48
N LYS A 180 -0.24 -44.69 16.11
CA LYS A 180 -0.73 -45.45 14.95
C LYS A 180 0.01 -45.01 13.69
N LYS A 181 0.19 -45.95 12.75
CA LYS A 181 0.93 -45.73 11.50
C LYS A 181 0.37 -44.56 10.68
N THR A 182 -0.95 -44.39 10.64
CA THR A 182 -1.64 -43.28 9.95
C THR A 182 -1.37 -41.94 10.60
N ASP A 183 -1.49 -41.86 11.92
CA ASP A 183 -1.36 -40.63 12.69
C ASP A 183 0.10 -40.13 12.64
N LYS A 184 1.03 -41.08 12.74
CA LYS A 184 2.46 -40.85 12.55
C LYS A 184 2.80 -40.29 11.16
N LEU A 185 2.09 -40.71 10.11
CA LEU A 185 2.27 -40.19 8.75
C LEU A 185 1.75 -38.75 8.64
N ILE A 186 0.56 -38.49 9.18
CA ILE A 186 -0.06 -37.15 9.15
C ILE A 186 0.82 -36.16 9.91
N GLN A 187 1.20 -36.49 11.15
CA GLN A 187 2.03 -35.62 11.99
C GLN A 187 3.37 -35.29 11.30
N GLN A 188 4.01 -36.28 10.69
CA GLN A 188 5.26 -36.04 9.94
C GLN A 188 5.06 -35.12 8.74
N SER A 189 3.96 -35.27 8.00
CA SER A 189 3.66 -34.40 6.86
C SER A 189 3.39 -32.96 7.29
N GLN A 190 2.64 -32.77 8.38
CA GLN A 190 2.31 -31.46 8.96
C GLN A 190 3.56 -30.71 9.41
N GLU A 191 4.43 -31.40 10.15
CA GLU A 191 5.65 -30.82 10.66
C GLU A 191 6.68 -30.55 9.55
N ARG A 192 6.76 -31.41 8.52
CA ARG A 192 7.60 -31.16 7.34
C ARG A 192 7.12 -29.92 6.58
N ALA A 193 5.80 -29.78 6.39
CA ALA A 193 5.22 -28.61 5.74
C ALA A 193 5.51 -27.33 6.51
N TYR A 194 5.36 -27.34 7.84
CA TYR A 194 5.71 -26.23 8.71
C TYR A 194 7.16 -25.78 8.52
N TRP A 195 8.12 -26.70 8.60
CA TRP A 195 9.54 -26.36 8.47
C TRP A 195 9.92 -25.84 7.11
N ARG A 196 9.29 -26.33 6.03
CA ARG A 196 9.57 -25.83 4.69
C ARG A 196 9.07 -24.40 4.46
N ILE A 197 8.15 -23.89 5.27
CA ILE A 197 7.70 -22.49 5.19
C ILE A 197 8.58 -21.59 6.04
N HIS A 198 8.94 -22.05 7.25
CA HIS A 198 9.78 -21.27 8.16
C HIS A 198 11.28 -21.34 7.83
N ARG A 199 11.73 -22.36 7.12
CA ARG A 199 13.10 -22.59 6.65
C ARG A 199 13.06 -23.11 5.20
N PRO A 200 12.65 -22.24 4.25
CA PRO A 200 12.45 -22.66 2.87
C PRO A 200 13.77 -23.08 2.20
N PRO A 201 13.71 -23.98 1.20
CA PRO A 201 14.86 -24.32 0.39
C PRO A 201 15.48 -23.07 -0.28
N PRO A 202 16.80 -23.07 -0.57
CA PRO A 202 17.43 -21.97 -1.28
C PRO A 202 16.72 -21.66 -2.60
N GLY A 203 16.51 -20.36 -2.89
CA GLY A 203 15.81 -19.89 -4.09
C GLY A 203 14.28 -19.80 -3.97
N CYS A 204 13.69 -20.27 -2.86
CA CYS A 204 12.28 -20.06 -2.56
C CYS A 204 12.06 -18.77 -1.75
N THR A 205 11.06 -17.97 -2.13
CA THR A 205 10.67 -16.77 -1.39
C THR A 205 9.92 -17.14 -0.11
N SER A 206 10.26 -16.48 1.00
CA SER A 206 9.54 -16.65 2.27
C SER A 206 8.38 -15.67 2.34
N CYS A 207 7.15 -16.17 2.40
CA CYS A 207 5.97 -15.32 2.63
C CYS A 207 5.90 -14.77 4.07
N LEU A 208 6.77 -15.25 4.98
CA LEU A 208 6.85 -14.82 6.37
C LEU A 208 7.97 -13.79 6.62
N GLU A 209 8.61 -13.29 5.56
CA GLU A 209 9.62 -12.24 5.67
C GLU A 209 8.98 -10.95 6.23
N LYS A 210 9.55 -10.43 7.32
CA LYS A 210 9.04 -9.22 7.97
C LYS A 210 9.56 -8.00 7.21
N SER A 211 8.68 -7.01 7.00
CA SER A 211 9.09 -5.71 6.47
C SER A 211 10.21 -5.12 7.34
N PRO A 212 11.28 -4.56 6.74
CA PRO A 212 12.36 -3.90 7.48
C PRO A 212 11.88 -2.64 8.19
N VAL A 213 10.68 -2.15 7.88
CA VAL A 213 10.06 -1.01 8.56
C VAL A 213 9.36 -1.52 9.84
N PRO A 214 9.90 -1.22 11.04
CA PRO A 214 9.31 -1.71 12.27
C PRO A 214 7.91 -1.12 12.46
N ASN A 215 6.94 -1.97 12.78
CA ASN A 215 5.62 -1.53 13.19
C ASN A 215 5.73 -0.86 14.57
N LYS A 216 5.75 0.48 14.60
CA LYS A 216 5.93 1.28 15.83
C LYS A 216 4.75 1.23 16.80
N ARG A 217 3.76 0.35 16.57
CA ARG A 217 2.65 0.15 17.50
C ARG A 217 3.15 -0.67 18.68
N GLY A 218 3.70 0.04 19.67
CA GLY A 218 3.96 -0.53 20.98
C GLY A 218 2.67 -0.97 21.69
N PRO A 219 2.78 -1.72 22.79
CA PRO A 219 1.63 -2.13 23.57
C PRO A 219 0.80 -0.91 23.99
N PRO A 220 -0.53 -1.06 24.13
CA PRO A 220 -1.39 0.03 24.54
C PRO A 220 -0.94 0.55 25.91
N ARG A 221 -0.42 1.79 25.94
CA ARG A 221 -0.08 2.47 27.19
C ARG A 221 -1.25 3.33 27.65
N LYS A 222 -1.40 3.47 28.97
CA LYS A 222 -2.35 4.42 29.56
C LYS A 222 -2.00 5.84 29.09
N LYS A 223 -3.01 6.59 28.64
CA LYS A 223 -2.86 8.00 28.23
C LYS A 223 -2.46 8.83 29.45
N THR A 224 -1.48 9.72 29.29
CA THR A 224 -1.10 10.66 30.34
C THR A 224 -2.05 11.88 30.35
N LYS A 225 -1.98 12.68 31.41
CA LYS A 225 -2.70 13.97 31.48
C LYS A 225 -2.35 14.88 30.30
N ASP A 226 -1.10 14.90 29.86
CA ASP A 226 -0.66 15.75 28.76
C ASP A 226 -1.11 15.22 27.39
N ASP A 227 -1.21 13.90 27.23
CA ASP A 227 -1.83 13.29 26.04
C ASP A 227 -3.30 13.73 25.93
N LEU A 228 -4.04 13.72 27.03
CA LEU A 228 -5.45 14.15 27.08
C LEU A 228 -5.60 15.65 26.78
N LYS A 229 -4.72 16.50 27.33
CA LYS A 229 -4.73 17.94 27.00
C LYS A 229 -4.52 18.18 25.51
N ARG A 230 -3.53 17.50 24.91
CA ARG A 230 -3.25 17.59 23.47
C ARG A 230 -4.44 17.11 22.63
N GLU A 231 -5.10 16.03 23.05
CA GLU A 231 -6.30 15.52 22.40
C GLU A 231 -7.45 16.54 22.44
N ILE A 232 -7.68 17.18 23.60
CA ILE A 232 -8.67 18.26 23.73
C ILE A 232 -8.36 19.42 22.78
N GLU A 233 -7.10 19.85 22.68
CA GLU A 233 -6.69 20.92 21.76
C GLU A 233 -6.94 20.56 20.28
N ILE A 234 -6.61 19.32 19.89
CA ILE A 234 -6.87 18.82 18.54
C ILE A 234 -8.38 18.79 18.24
N LEU A 235 -9.18 18.28 19.18
CA LEU A 235 -10.63 18.22 19.02
C LEU A 235 -11.25 19.62 18.92
N LYS A 236 -10.80 20.57 19.75
CA LYS A 236 -11.23 21.98 19.65
C LYS A 236 -10.89 22.59 18.29
N ARG A 237 -9.67 22.36 17.79
CA ARG A 237 -9.26 22.82 16.46
C ARG A 237 -10.12 22.19 15.35
N ASN A 238 -10.47 20.92 15.48
CA ASN A 238 -11.33 20.22 14.53
C ASN A 238 -12.77 20.71 14.52
N LEU A 239 -13.30 21.18 15.65
CA LEU A 239 -14.63 21.78 15.72
C LEU A 239 -14.72 23.13 14.99
N GLY A 240 -13.62 23.90 14.98
CA GLY A 240 -13.55 25.16 14.25
C GLY A 240 -13.40 25.02 12.73
N ARG A 241 -13.22 23.80 12.21
CA ARG A 241 -13.01 23.58 10.77
C ARG A 241 -14.34 23.43 10.04
N SER A 242 -14.66 24.38 9.16
CA SER A 242 -15.81 24.27 8.24
C SER A 242 -15.76 23.00 7.40
N ARG A 243 -16.92 22.39 7.16
CA ARG A 243 -17.05 21.16 6.38
C ARG A 243 -18.02 21.35 5.22
N THR A 244 -17.71 20.72 4.09
CA THR A 244 -18.58 20.68 2.91
C THR A 244 -19.35 19.38 2.86
N LYS A 245 -20.58 19.41 2.35
CA LYS A 245 -21.39 18.20 2.15
C LYS A 245 -20.76 17.30 1.09
N VAL A 246 -20.81 15.99 1.31
CA VAL A 246 -20.29 14.97 0.37
C VAL A 246 -20.97 15.07 -1.01
N SER A 247 -22.24 15.52 -1.04
CA SER A 247 -23.00 15.73 -2.28
C SER A 247 -22.34 16.72 -3.26
N GLN A 248 -21.38 17.54 -2.80
CA GLN A 248 -20.64 18.49 -3.64
C GLN A 248 -19.46 17.85 -4.39
N ILE A 249 -19.09 16.60 -4.08
CA ILE A 249 -17.92 15.93 -4.68
C ILE A 249 -18.28 15.33 -6.05
N LEU A 250 -19.44 14.67 -6.16
CA LEU A 250 -19.83 13.96 -7.39
C LEU A 250 -19.85 14.84 -8.64
N PRO A 251 -20.44 16.07 -8.63
CA PRO A 251 -20.40 16.93 -9.81
C PRO A 251 -18.96 17.25 -10.25
N ARG A 252 -18.07 17.48 -9.27
CA ARG A 252 -16.65 17.72 -9.55
C ARG A 252 -15.97 16.50 -10.17
N CYS A 253 -16.35 15.27 -9.83
CA CYS A 253 -15.81 14.10 -10.50
C CYS A 253 -16.25 14.01 -11.97
N GLU A 254 -17.51 14.35 -12.25
CA GLU A 254 -18.04 14.36 -13.63
C GLU A 254 -17.37 15.45 -14.48
N ASP A 255 -17.14 16.65 -13.93
CA ASP A 255 -16.42 17.73 -14.64
C ASP A 255 -15.01 17.31 -15.10
N TYR A 256 -14.38 16.37 -14.39
CA TYR A 256 -13.02 15.91 -14.68
C TYR A 256 -12.97 14.58 -15.45
N ARG A 257 -14.11 13.93 -15.69
CA ARG A 257 -14.18 12.58 -16.27
C ARG A 257 -13.55 12.48 -17.65
N GLU A 258 -13.71 13.51 -18.49
CA GLU A 258 -13.13 13.54 -19.84
C GLU A 258 -11.60 13.74 -19.84
N PHE A 259 -11.02 14.16 -18.72
CA PHE A 259 -9.58 14.38 -18.56
C PHE A 259 -8.86 13.14 -18.01
N ASP A 260 -9.59 12.21 -17.41
CA ASP A 260 -9.03 10.97 -16.88
C ASP A 260 -8.72 10.00 -18.03
N SER A 261 -7.44 9.65 -18.18
CA SER A 261 -6.97 8.75 -19.24
C SER A 261 -7.31 7.27 -19.01
N PHE A 262 -7.78 6.90 -17.81
CA PHE A 262 -8.31 5.55 -17.54
C PHE A 262 -9.80 5.42 -17.90
N LEU A 263 -10.54 6.55 -17.89
CA LEU A 263 -11.98 6.57 -18.17
C LEU A 263 -12.31 7.07 -19.57
N SER A 264 -11.45 7.91 -20.15
CA SER A 264 -11.62 8.52 -21.46
C SER A 264 -10.52 8.06 -22.42
N ASN A 265 -10.92 7.63 -23.63
CA ASN A 265 -10.02 7.26 -24.72
C ASN A 265 -10.19 8.25 -25.88
N LEU A 266 -9.81 9.52 -25.64
CA LEU A 266 -9.80 10.54 -26.69
C LEU A 266 -8.51 10.43 -27.54
N PRO A 267 -8.58 10.64 -28.87
CA PRO A 267 -7.38 10.73 -29.71
C PRO A 267 -6.49 11.92 -29.33
N PRO A 268 -5.16 11.85 -29.56
CA PRO A 268 -4.38 10.66 -29.93
C PRO A 268 -4.30 9.72 -28.71
N GLY A 269 -4.58 8.43 -28.89
CA GLY A 269 -4.84 7.50 -27.79
C GLY A 269 -3.72 7.40 -26.74
N ASN A 270 -3.96 6.66 -25.65
CA ASN A 270 -2.99 6.51 -24.57
C ASN A 270 -1.64 5.94 -25.09
N PRO A 271 -0.51 6.66 -24.95
CA PRO A 271 0.79 6.21 -25.44
C PRO A 271 1.24 4.87 -24.88
N TRP A 272 0.81 4.53 -23.65
CA TRP A 272 1.13 3.25 -23.01
C TRP A 272 0.40 2.04 -23.62
N ILE A 273 -0.63 2.28 -24.44
CA ILE A 273 -1.44 1.24 -25.09
C ILE A 273 -1.13 1.18 -26.59
N THR A 274 -0.90 2.35 -27.19
CA THR A 274 -0.77 2.50 -28.66
C THR A 274 0.67 2.54 -29.13
N ASP A 275 1.64 2.69 -28.22
CA ASP A 275 3.05 2.98 -28.49
C ASP A 275 3.27 4.25 -29.36
N ASP A 276 2.27 5.13 -29.43
CA ASP A 276 2.32 6.41 -30.13
C ASP A 276 2.54 7.56 -29.13
N PRO A 277 3.69 8.26 -29.16
CA PRO A 277 3.98 9.36 -28.24
C PRO A 277 3.28 10.67 -28.60
N THR A 278 2.46 10.73 -29.66
CA THR A 278 1.82 11.96 -30.15
C THR A 278 1.06 12.72 -29.05
N LEU A 279 0.38 12.02 -28.13
CA LEU A 279 -0.30 12.66 -27.01
C LEU A 279 0.65 13.50 -26.14
N TRP A 280 1.85 13.00 -25.86
CA TRP A 280 2.84 13.72 -25.06
C TRP A 280 3.42 14.93 -25.80
N THR A 281 3.49 14.87 -27.13
CA THR A 281 3.89 16.03 -27.95
C THR A 281 2.83 17.12 -27.91
N VAL A 282 1.56 16.75 -28.11
CA VAL A 282 0.42 17.67 -28.10
C VAL A 282 0.18 18.28 -26.71
N GLU A 283 0.38 17.51 -25.65
CA GLU A 283 0.22 17.95 -24.25
C GLU A 283 1.54 18.39 -23.61
N SER A 284 2.54 18.78 -24.41
CA SER A 284 3.84 19.25 -23.89
C SER A 284 3.68 20.55 -23.08
N THR A 285 4.64 20.82 -22.19
CA THR A 285 4.55 21.91 -21.18
C THR A 285 4.22 23.28 -21.77
N MET A 286 4.89 23.63 -22.88
CA MET A 286 4.67 24.86 -23.63
C MET A 286 4.35 24.51 -25.08
N VAL A 287 3.21 24.97 -25.57
CA VAL A 287 2.75 24.74 -26.95
C VAL A 287 2.26 26.03 -27.58
N ASP A 288 2.52 26.17 -28.88
CA ASP A 288 2.04 27.33 -29.65
C ASP A 288 0.52 27.31 -29.85
N THR A 289 -0.08 26.11 -29.94
CA THR A 289 -1.52 25.91 -30.09
C THR A 289 -1.99 24.84 -29.09
N PRO A 290 -2.60 25.24 -27.96
CA PRO A 290 -3.13 24.29 -26.99
C PRO A 290 -4.32 23.52 -27.56
N SER A 291 -4.47 22.25 -27.17
CA SER A 291 -5.59 21.41 -27.59
C SER A 291 -6.92 21.93 -27.03
N GLU A 292 -8.04 21.61 -27.70
CA GLU A 292 -9.38 21.99 -27.22
C GLU A 292 -9.65 21.42 -25.82
N LYS A 293 -9.21 20.17 -25.58
CA LYS A 293 -9.27 19.52 -24.27
C LYS A 293 -8.55 20.36 -23.21
N ARG A 294 -7.29 20.71 -23.46
CA ARG A 294 -6.49 21.54 -22.54
C ARG A 294 -7.15 22.88 -22.24
N LEU A 295 -7.71 23.54 -23.26
CA LEU A 295 -8.47 24.79 -23.09
C LEU A 295 -9.72 24.61 -22.22
N LYS A 296 -10.53 23.56 -22.44
CA LYS A 296 -11.71 23.24 -21.60
C LYS A 296 -11.32 23.07 -20.15
N ARG A 297 -10.17 22.43 -19.89
CA ARG A 297 -9.65 22.26 -18.53
C ARG A 297 -9.36 23.60 -17.86
N TRP A 298 -8.80 24.57 -18.59
CA TRP A 298 -8.57 25.91 -18.07
C TRP A 298 -9.85 26.63 -17.66
N ALA A 299 -10.98 26.32 -18.32
CA ALA A 299 -12.27 26.93 -18.01
C ALA A 299 -12.93 26.36 -16.74
N LEU A 300 -12.48 25.21 -16.24
CA LEU A 300 -13.02 24.61 -15.01
C LEU A 300 -12.73 25.46 -13.77
N SER A 301 -11.51 26.00 -13.67
CA SER A 301 -11.13 26.88 -12.56
C SER A 301 -9.83 27.64 -12.84
N LEU A 302 -9.65 28.77 -12.13
CA LEU A 302 -8.39 29.50 -12.15
C LEU A 302 -7.21 28.62 -11.72
N GLU A 303 -7.42 27.70 -10.78
CA GLU A 303 -6.41 26.74 -10.36
C GLU A 303 -5.88 25.87 -11.51
N GLU A 304 -6.77 25.38 -12.39
CA GLU A 304 -6.36 24.60 -13.57
C GLU A 304 -5.57 25.48 -14.55
N LEU A 305 -6.06 26.69 -14.83
CA LEU A 305 -5.37 27.65 -15.70
C LEU A 305 -3.96 27.99 -15.18
N LEU A 306 -3.81 28.25 -13.88
CA LEU A 306 -2.52 28.62 -13.28
C LEU A 306 -1.58 27.42 -13.09
N SER A 307 -2.10 26.19 -13.13
CA SER A 307 -1.28 24.97 -13.13
C SER A 307 -0.63 24.67 -14.48
N ASP A 308 -1.12 25.33 -15.54
CA ASP A 308 -0.68 25.13 -16.90
C ASP A 308 0.26 26.27 -17.35
N PRO A 309 1.53 26.00 -17.71
CA PRO A 309 2.44 27.06 -18.13
C PRO A 309 2.01 27.82 -19.40
N THR A 310 1.35 27.14 -20.35
CA THR A 310 0.78 27.79 -21.54
C THR A 310 -0.44 28.62 -21.13
N GLY A 311 -1.26 28.11 -20.21
CA GLY A 311 -2.40 28.84 -19.64
C GLY A 311 -1.99 30.12 -18.93
N VAL A 312 -0.95 30.05 -18.09
CA VAL A 312 -0.34 31.20 -17.42
C VAL A 312 0.13 32.24 -18.45
N HIS A 313 0.80 31.80 -19.52
CA HIS A 313 1.30 32.70 -20.56
C HIS A 313 0.16 33.45 -21.27
N GLU A 314 -0.85 32.72 -21.73
CA GLU A 314 -2.02 33.30 -22.42
C GLU A 314 -2.83 34.23 -21.51
N PHE A 315 -2.97 33.87 -20.23
CA PHE A 315 -3.64 34.71 -19.25
C PHE A 315 -2.85 35.99 -18.96
N GLU A 316 -1.52 35.92 -18.87
CA GLU A 316 -0.67 37.09 -18.69
C GLU A 316 -0.77 38.07 -19.89
N ILE A 317 -0.80 37.55 -21.13
CA ILE A 317 -1.04 38.36 -22.33
C ILE A 317 -2.38 39.09 -22.25
N TYR A 318 -3.43 38.40 -21.83
CA TYR A 318 -4.75 38.99 -21.65
C TYR A 318 -4.74 40.10 -20.57
N LEU A 319 -4.16 39.84 -19.40
CA LEU A 319 -4.10 40.82 -18.31
C LEU A 319 -3.29 42.07 -18.68
N ARG A 320 -2.26 41.95 -19.53
CA ARG A 320 -1.52 43.11 -20.05
C ARG A 320 -2.41 44.03 -20.89
N LYS A 321 -3.32 43.46 -21.69
CA LYS A 321 -4.30 44.23 -22.48
C LYS A 321 -5.32 44.96 -21.61
N GLU A 322 -5.63 44.40 -20.44
CA GLU A 322 -6.54 45.00 -19.46
C GLU A 322 -5.83 45.86 -18.41
N TYR A 323 -4.52 46.06 -18.53
CA TYR A 323 -3.70 46.81 -17.57
C TYR A 323 -3.81 46.30 -16.12
N SER A 324 -3.89 44.96 -15.95
CA SER A 324 -4.09 44.31 -14.63
C SER A 324 -3.13 43.14 -14.39
N HIS A 325 -1.94 43.17 -15.02
CA HIS A 325 -0.96 42.08 -15.03
C HIS A 325 -0.08 42.03 -13.78
N GLU A 326 -0.01 43.12 -13.02
CA GLU A 326 0.67 43.21 -11.72
C GLU A 326 0.18 42.13 -10.74
N ASN A 327 -1.11 41.80 -10.75
CA ASN A 327 -1.68 40.73 -9.91
C ASN A 327 -1.04 39.37 -10.21
N MET A 328 -0.81 39.07 -11.49
CA MET A 328 -0.21 37.80 -11.90
C MET A 328 1.29 37.78 -11.63
N LEU A 329 1.99 38.91 -11.83
CA LEU A 329 3.40 39.06 -11.48
C LEU A 329 3.64 38.85 -9.98
N PHE A 330 2.83 39.49 -9.14
CA PHE A 330 2.87 39.30 -7.69
C PHE A 330 2.63 37.84 -7.32
N TRP A 331 1.58 37.21 -7.87
CA TRP A 331 1.27 35.81 -7.56
C TRP A 331 2.43 34.87 -7.91
N LYS A 332 3.07 35.06 -9.08
CA LYS A 332 4.25 34.30 -9.51
C LYS A 332 5.45 34.53 -8.58
N ALA A 333 5.73 35.78 -8.22
CA ALA A 333 6.83 36.11 -7.32
C ALA A 333 6.69 35.45 -5.94
N VAL A 334 5.45 35.36 -5.41
CA VAL A 334 5.19 34.66 -4.16
C VAL A 334 5.31 33.13 -4.31
N GLN A 335 4.94 32.53 -5.46
CA GLN A 335 5.23 31.12 -5.72
C GLN A 335 6.75 30.85 -5.75
N ASP A 336 7.53 31.72 -6.41
CA ASP A 336 8.98 31.63 -6.48
C ASP A 336 9.67 31.82 -5.12
N LEU A 337 9.05 32.59 -4.21
CA LEU A 337 9.47 32.70 -2.82
C LEU A 337 9.24 31.37 -2.09
N ARG A 338 8.05 30.77 -2.23
CA ARG A 338 7.67 29.53 -1.52
C ARG A 338 8.60 28.37 -1.87
N HIS A 339 8.96 28.24 -3.14
CA HIS A 339 9.83 27.18 -3.65
C HIS A 339 11.33 27.54 -3.67
N GLY A 340 11.71 28.76 -3.28
CA GLY A 340 13.10 29.24 -3.29
C GLY A 340 14.03 28.59 -2.26
N SER A 341 15.31 28.96 -2.26
CA SER A 341 16.26 28.56 -1.20
C SER A 341 15.93 29.25 0.13
N HIS A 342 16.22 28.60 1.26
CA HIS A 342 15.98 29.21 2.58
C HIS A 342 16.81 30.48 2.80
N GLN A 343 18.03 30.53 2.23
CA GLN A 343 18.94 31.67 2.37
C GLN A 343 18.42 32.93 1.65
N ASP A 344 17.60 32.77 0.62
CA ASP A 344 17.08 33.87 -0.18
C ASP A 344 15.76 34.45 0.35
N ILE A 345 15.12 33.79 1.33
CA ILE A 345 13.76 34.14 1.78
C ILE A 345 13.68 35.60 2.20
N ALA A 346 14.55 36.05 3.11
CA ALA A 346 14.49 37.40 3.64
C ALA A 346 14.63 38.44 2.52
N ARG A 347 15.63 38.26 1.63
CA ARG A 347 15.86 39.12 0.47
C ARG A 347 14.67 39.14 -0.49
N LYS A 348 14.11 37.98 -0.81
CA LYS A 348 12.96 37.86 -1.72
C LYS A 348 11.70 38.49 -1.14
N VAL A 349 11.43 38.29 0.15
CA VAL A 349 10.28 38.91 0.84
C VAL A 349 10.37 40.44 0.75
N THR A 350 11.54 41.03 1.04
CA THR A 350 11.74 42.48 0.91
C THR A 350 11.58 42.94 -0.53
N ALA A 351 12.18 42.26 -1.51
CA ALA A 351 12.06 42.63 -2.91
C ALA A 351 10.60 42.61 -3.41
N ILE A 352 9.83 41.57 -3.04
CA ILE A 352 8.41 41.48 -3.40
C ILE A 352 7.60 42.58 -2.72
N TYR A 353 7.91 42.91 -1.46
CA TYR A 353 7.24 44.00 -0.77
C TYR A 353 7.49 45.34 -1.46
N ASP A 354 8.74 45.64 -1.82
CA ASP A 354 9.12 46.90 -2.45
C ASP A 354 8.54 47.03 -3.87
N GLU A 355 8.40 45.92 -4.61
CA GLU A 355 7.90 45.90 -5.99
C GLU A 355 6.37 45.96 -6.10
N PHE A 356 5.64 45.36 -5.14
CA PHE A 356 4.19 45.15 -5.25
C PHE A 356 3.34 45.69 -4.10
N LEU A 357 3.89 45.91 -2.90
CA LEU A 357 3.09 46.15 -1.69
C LEU A 357 3.36 47.50 -1.01
N CYS A 358 4.56 48.06 -1.17
CA CYS A 358 4.87 49.36 -0.58
C CYS A 358 4.05 50.47 -1.26
N ARG A 359 3.80 51.58 -0.55
CA ARG A 359 3.00 52.68 -1.11
C ARG A 359 3.72 53.31 -2.29
N GLY A 360 3.07 53.37 -3.45
CA GLY A 360 3.69 53.87 -4.68
C GLY A 360 4.66 52.88 -5.31
N ALA A 361 4.52 51.59 -5.01
CA ALA A 361 5.33 50.55 -5.63
C ALA A 361 5.15 50.55 -7.16
N PRO A 362 6.20 50.20 -7.93
CA PRO A 362 6.13 50.20 -9.40
C PRO A 362 5.01 49.32 -9.98
N CYS A 363 4.67 48.22 -9.31
CA CYS A 363 3.61 47.28 -9.67
C CYS A 363 2.63 47.09 -8.50
N GLU A 364 2.22 48.17 -7.85
CA GLU A 364 1.35 48.13 -6.66
C GLU A 364 0.06 47.31 -6.89
N VAL A 365 -0.16 46.28 -6.08
CA VAL A 365 -1.37 45.44 -6.13
C VAL A 365 -2.43 45.93 -5.14
N ASN A 366 -3.70 45.78 -5.50
CA ASN A 366 -4.80 46.20 -4.64
C ASN A 366 -5.08 45.17 -3.53
N LEU A 367 -4.83 45.55 -2.27
CA LEU A 367 -5.13 44.75 -1.08
C LEU A 367 -6.07 45.50 -0.14
N ASP A 368 -6.94 44.77 0.55
CA ASP A 368 -7.71 45.33 1.66
C ASP A 368 -6.82 45.68 2.87
N SER A 369 -7.28 46.59 3.71
CA SER A 369 -6.51 47.13 4.84
C SER A 369 -6.13 46.05 5.86
N GLU A 370 -7.02 45.07 6.09
CA GLU A 370 -6.78 43.98 7.03
C GLU A 370 -5.64 43.07 6.55
N THR A 371 -5.66 42.68 5.28
CA THR A 371 -4.63 41.85 4.64
C THR A 371 -3.30 42.56 4.63
N MET A 372 -3.29 43.88 4.41
CA MET A 372 -2.07 44.67 4.44
C MET A 372 -1.46 44.74 5.84
N GLU A 373 -2.28 44.96 6.87
CA GLU A 373 -1.83 44.97 8.28
C GLU A 373 -1.24 43.61 8.70
N GLN A 374 -1.93 42.51 8.37
CA GLN A 374 -1.44 41.16 8.62
C GLN A 374 -0.09 40.90 7.93
N THR A 375 0.04 41.31 6.68
CA THR A 375 1.26 41.15 5.90
C THR A 375 2.40 41.96 6.53
N GLN A 376 2.15 43.21 6.94
CA GLN A 376 3.16 44.04 7.61
C GLN A 376 3.65 43.43 8.93
N GLY A 377 2.75 42.90 9.76
CA GLY A 377 3.15 42.20 10.99
C GLY A 377 3.97 40.94 10.70
N ALA A 378 3.66 40.21 9.62
CA ALA A 378 4.41 39.01 9.23
C ALA A 378 5.81 39.31 8.66
N LEU A 379 6.09 40.55 8.24
CA LEU A 379 7.42 40.98 7.77
C LEU A 379 8.46 41.05 8.90
N GLU A 380 8.05 41.15 10.18
CA GLU A 380 8.98 41.17 11.32
C GLU A 380 9.83 39.89 11.40
N LYS A 381 9.28 38.76 10.98
CA LYS A 381 9.96 37.46 10.92
C LYS A 381 9.71 36.79 9.56
N PRO A 382 10.48 37.18 8.52
CA PRO A 382 10.28 36.67 7.17
C PRO A 382 10.39 35.14 7.11
N SER A 383 9.45 34.53 6.41
CA SER A 383 9.36 33.10 6.15
C SER A 383 8.82 32.86 4.73
N ARG A 384 8.82 31.60 4.29
CA ARG A 384 8.24 31.21 2.99
C ARG A 384 6.74 31.45 2.89
N PHE A 385 6.08 31.72 4.02
CA PHE A 385 4.63 31.88 4.13
C PHE A 385 4.23 33.31 4.51
N THR A 386 5.19 34.26 4.57
CA THR A 386 4.94 35.64 5.01
C THR A 386 3.91 36.36 4.15
N LEU A 387 3.82 36.02 2.86
CA LEU A 387 2.93 36.67 1.90
C LEU A 387 1.67 35.84 1.57
N ASP A 388 1.37 34.78 2.34
CA ASP A 388 0.27 33.85 2.03
C ASP A 388 -1.10 34.54 2.05
N SER A 389 -1.37 35.41 3.04
CA SER A 389 -2.63 36.16 3.12
C SER A 389 -2.81 37.08 1.91
N ALA A 390 -1.77 37.84 1.56
CA ALA A 390 -1.76 38.73 0.39
C ALA A 390 -1.93 37.96 -0.92
N GLN A 391 -1.21 36.84 -1.09
CA GLN A 391 -1.33 35.98 -2.27
C GLN A 391 -2.75 35.41 -2.41
N GLN A 392 -3.36 34.96 -1.30
CA GLN A 392 -4.73 34.44 -1.31
C GLN A 392 -5.75 35.53 -1.66
N HIS A 393 -5.55 36.76 -1.19
CA HIS A 393 -6.38 37.90 -1.56
C HIS A 393 -6.31 38.17 -3.06
N VAL A 394 -5.10 38.34 -3.62
CA VAL A 394 -4.88 38.60 -5.05
C VAL A 394 -5.40 37.43 -5.91
N PHE A 395 -5.19 36.19 -5.49
CA PHE A 395 -5.77 35.03 -6.17
C PHE A 395 -7.31 35.09 -6.20
N THR A 396 -7.94 35.47 -5.08
CA THR A 396 -9.40 35.59 -4.99
C THR A 396 -9.91 36.74 -5.85
N LEU A 397 -9.18 37.85 -5.93
CA LEU A 397 -9.47 38.97 -6.81
C LEU A 397 -9.48 38.52 -8.28
N MET A 398 -8.40 37.89 -8.74
CA MET A 398 -8.31 37.35 -10.10
C MET A 398 -9.43 36.32 -10.37
N LYS A 399 -9.69 35.43 -9.42
CA LYS A 399 -10.72 34.38 -9.53
C LYS A 399 -12.13 34.94 -9.69
N LYS A 400 -12.43 36.08 -9.07
CA LYS A 400 -13.77 36.70 -9.08
C LYS A 400 -13.97 37.68 -10.24
N ASP A 401 -12.91 38.30 -10.75
CA ASP A 401 -13.01 39.35 -11.78
C ASP A 401 -12.32 38.97 -13.10
N THR A 402 -11.00 38.95 -13.14
CA THR A 402 -10.25 38.84 -14.40
C THR A 402 -10.33 37.45 -15.04
N TYR A 403 -10.37 36.38 -14.25
CA TYR A 403 -10.49 35.01 -14.76
C TYR A 403 -11.83 34.74 -15.48
N PRO A 404 -13.01 35.02 -14.88
CA PRO A 404 -14.28 34.87 -15.59
C PRO A 404 -14.37 35.72 -16.86
N ARG A 405 -13.73 36.90 -16.89
CA ARG A 405 -13.66 37.75 -18.09
C ARG A 405 -12.75 37.15 -19.16
N PHE A 406 -11.58 36.62 -18.78
CA PHE A 406 -10.68 35.90 -19.68
C PHE A 406 -11.40 34.75 -20.38
N VAL A 407 -12.09 33.87 -19.64
CA VAL A 407 -12.79 32.70 -20.23
C VAL A 407 -13.91 33.13 -21.21
N ARG A 408 -14.50 34.32 -21.04
CA ARG A 408 -15.54 34.86 -21.94
C ARG A 408 -14.98 35.76 -23.05
N SER A 409 -13.69 36.06 -23.01
CA SER A 409 -13.05 37.03 -23.88
C SER A 409 -12.93 36.56 -25.32
N ASP A 410 -12.76 37.51 -26.24
CA ASP A 410 -12.41 37.23 -27.63
C ASP A 410 -11.05 36.53 -27.74
N HIS A 411 -10.14 36.81 -26.82
CA HIS A 411 -8.82 36.16 -26.75
C HIS A 411 -8.95 34.66 -26.54
N TYR A 412 -9.69 34.22 -25.52
CA TYR A 412 -9.92 32.81 -25.25
C TYR A 412 -10.74 32.12 -26.36
N ARG A 413 -11.72 32.83 -26.95
CA ARG A 413 -12.48 32.30 -28.10
C ARG A 413 -11.61 32.07 -29.33
N GLN A 414 -10.65 32.96 -29.59
CA GLN A 414 -9.69 32.77 -30.67
C GLN A 414 -8.78 31.55 -30.43
N LEU A 415 -8.39 31.29 -29.17
CA LEU A 415 -7.65 30.07 -28.83
C LEU A 415 -8.49 28.81 -29.11
N LEU A 416 -9.77 28.81 -28.73
CA LEU A 416 -10.68 27.70 -29.04
C LEU A 416 -10.83 27.46 -30.54
N VAL A 417 -10.97 28.52 -31.33
CA VAL A 417 -11.07 28.40 -32.81
C VAL A 417 -9.78 27.87 -33.42
N LYS A 418 -8.61 28.26 -32.90
CA LYS A 418 -7.32 27.73 -33.36
C LYS A 418 -7.13 26.26 -32.98
N ALA A 419 -7.65 25.84 -31.83
CA ALA A 419 -7.54 24.47 -31.34
C ALA A 419 -8.47 23.48 -32.06
N SER A 420 -9.51 23.98 -32.75
CA SER A 420 -10.45 23.17 -33.53
C SER A 420 -10.11 23.09 -35.02
N LEU A 421 -9.06 23.77 -35.46
CA LEU A 421 -8.44 23.67 -36.79
C LEU A 421 -7.30 22.64 -36.74
#